data_AF-A0A9E7D396-F1
#
_entry.id   AF-A0A9E7D396-F1
#
_cell.length_a   1.000
_cell.length_b   1.000
_cell.length_c   1.000
_cell.angle_alpha   90.00
_cell.angle_beta   90.00
_cell.angle_gamma   90.00
#
_symmetry.space_group_name_H-M   'P 1'
#
loop_
_entity.id
_entity.type
_entity.pdbx_description
1 polymer ?
#
loop_
_entity_poly.entity_id
_entity_poly.type
_entity_poly.pdbx_seq_one_letter_code
_entity_poly.pdbx_strand_id
1 'polypeptide(L)' 'MRTTSLSDFLARRDARAKQQGLVFTAEMREALQNKGARRTAEKRAALRRIEERCAEAGVKPLKAQY' A
#
# COMPACT_ATOMS: atom_id res chain seq x y z
N MET A 1 9.91 -10.60 16.57
CA MET A 1 9.09 -10.15 15.41
C MET A 1 9.43 -11.04 14.22
N ARG A 2 8.49 -11.80 13.65
CA ARG A 2 8.78 -12.58 12.42
C ARG A 2 8.81 -11.64 11.23
N THR A 3 9.99 -11.35 10.71
CA THR A 3 10.17 -10.64 9.44
C THR A 3 9.70 -11.57 8.32
N THR A 4 8.53 -11.28 7.75
CA THR A 4 8.04 -12.02 6.58
C THR A 4 8.70 -11.40 5.36
N SER A 5 9.23 -12.21 4.44
CA SER A 5 9.79 -11.68 3.20
C SER A 5 8.71 -10.96 2.38
N LEU A 6 9.12 -9.98 1.58
CA LEU A 6 8.19 -9.25 0.70
C LEU A 6 7.46 -10.21 -0.26
N SER A 7 8.18 -11.21 -0.78
CA SER A 7 7.61 -12.25 -1.65
C SER A 7 6.52 -13.05 -0.95
N ASP A 8 6.76 -13.48 0.30
CA ASP A 8 5.77 -14.24 1.07
C ASP A 8 4.52 -13.40 1.39
N PHE A 9 4.72 -12.12 1.71
CA PHE A 9 3.61 -11.21 1.93
C PHE A 9 2.75 -11.02 0.68
N LEU A 10 3.39 -10.80 -0.48
CA LEU A 10 2.68 -10.62 -1.74
C LEU A 10 1.95 -11.89 -2.17
N ALA A 11 2.56 -13.06 -1.99
CA ALA A 11 1.94 -14.35 -2.26
C ALA A 11 0.69 -14.58 -1.38
N ARG A 12 0.77 -14.29 -0.08
CA ARG A 12 -0.37 -14.39 0.84
C ARG A 12 -1.50 -13.42 0.49
N ARG A 13 -1.17 -12.18 0.13
CA ARG A 13 -2.15 -11.19 -0.34
C ARG A 13 -2.89 -11.69 -1.57
N ASP A 14 -2.17 -12.22 -2.54
CA ASP A 14 -2.73 -12.66 -3.82
C ASP A 14 -3.58 -13.92 -3.64
N ALA A 15 -3.16 -14.86 -2.79
CA ALA A 15 -3.96 -16.03 -2.41
C ALA A 15 -5.28 -15.61 -1.73
N ARG A 16 -5.23 -14.64 -0.81
CA ARG A 16 -6.42 -14.14 -0.12
C ARG A 16 -7.37 -13.41 -1.07
N ALA A 17 -6.85 -12.60 -1.99
CA ALA A 17 -7.67 -11.93 -3.01
C ALA A 17 -8.41 -12.96 -3.88
N LYS A 18 -7.71 -14.01 -4.32
CA LYS A 18 -8.31 -15.10 -5.11
C LYS A 18 -9.42 -15.83 -4.35
N GLN A 19 -9.23 -16.10 -3.05
CA GLN A 19 -10.28 -16.71 -2.20
C GLN A 19 -11.54 -15.85 -2.10
N GLN A 20 -11.41 -14.53 -2.24
CA GLN A 20 -12.53 -13.59 -2.24
C GLN A 20 -13.15 -13.37 -3.63
N GLY A 21 -12.71 -14.12 -4.64
CA GLY A 21 -13.13 -13.93 -6.03
C GLY A 21 -12.55 -12.67 -6.69
N LEU A 22 -11.59 -12.00 -6.04
CA LEU A 22 -10.94 -10.81 -6.55
C LEU A 22 -9.72 -11.18 -7.38
N VAL A 23 -9.77 -10.88 -8.68
CA VAL A 23 -8.63 -11.01 -9.59
C VAL A 23 -8.11 -9.61 -9.90
N PHE A 24 -6.98 -9.25 -9.30
CA PHE A 24 -6.33 -7.98 -9.58
C PHE A 24 -5.33 -8.14 -10.73
N THR A 25 -5.70 -7.72 -11.94
CA THR A 25 -4.75 -7.63 -13.06
C THR A 25 -3.66 -6.61 -12.76
N ALA A 26 -2.54 -6.67 -13.48
CA ALA A 26 -1.47 -5.68 -13.34
C ALA A 26 -2.00 -4.25 -13.57
N GLU A 27 -2.85 -4.07 -14.57
CA GLU A 27 -3.47 -2.78 -14.90
C GLU A 27 -4.43 -2.31 -13.80
N MET A 28 -5.24 -3.21 -13.22
CA MET A 28 -6.09 -2.87 -12.09
C MET A 28 -5.26 -2.47 -10.86
N ARG A 29 -4.16 -3.18 -10.60
CA ARG A 29 -3.24 -2.80 -9.51
C ARG A 29 -2.62 -1.44 -9.77
N GLU A 30 -2.25 -1.16 -11.01
CA GLU A 30 -1.73 0.15 -11.39
C GLU A 30 -2.79 1.25 -11.29
N ALA A 31 -4.04 0.99 -11.67
CA ALA A 31 -5.15 1.94 -11.54
C ALA A 31 -5.52 2.18 -10.06
N LEU A 32 -5.51 1.14 -9.22
CA LEU A 32 -5.75 1.21 -7.78
C LEU A 32 -4.58 1.83 -7.00
N GLN A 33 -3.37 1.77 -7.57
CA GLN A 33 -2.29 2.64 -7.16
C GLN A 33 -2.67 4.06 -7.58
N ASN A 34 -3.43 4.74 -6.71
CA ASN A 34 -3.67 6.17 -6.79
C ASN A 34 -2.32 6.91 -6.71
N LYS A 35 -1.64 7.00 -7.86
CA LYS A 35 -0.43 7.77 -8.09
C LYS A 35 -0.82 9.25 -8.07
N GLY A 36 -0.10 10.03 -7.27
CA GLY A 36 -0.16 11.48 -7.31
C GLY A 36 -1.55 12.12 -7.28
N ALA A 37 -1.86 12.84 -8.36
CA ALA A 37 -3.05 13.67 -8.55
C ALA A 37 -4.38 12.92 -8.42
N ARG A 38 -4.41 11.60 -8.66
CA ARG A 38 -5.63 10.78 -8.60
C ARG A 38 -6.00 10.33 -7.16
N ARG A 39 -5.20 10.67 -6.16
CA ARG A 39 -5.54 10.35 -4.75
C ARG A 39 -6.77 11.12 -4.29
N THR A 40 -7.76 10.39 -3.78
CA THR A 40 -8.89 10.94 -3.04
C THR A 40 -8.43 11.69 -1.79
N ALA A 41 -9.26 12.61 -1.29
CA ALA A 41 -8.97 13.36 -0.07
C ALA A 41 -8.73 12.43 1.14
N GLU A 42 -9.53 11.37 1.26
CA GLU A 42 -9.38 10.34 2.28
C GLU A 42 -8.03 9.63 2.21
N LYS A 43 -7.58 9.28 1.00
CA LYS A 43 -6.29 8.62 0.81
C LYS A 43 -5.13 9.55 1.19
N ARG A 44 -5.21 10.85 0.86
CA ARG A 44 -4.21 11.85 1.28
C ARG A 44 -4.17 12.00 2.81
N ALA A 45 -5.33 12.04 3.46
CA ALA A 45 -5.41 12.10 4.92
C ALA A 45 -4.86 10.82 5.60
N ALA A 46 -5.07 9.65 4.99
CA ALA A 46 -4.49 8.40 5.49
C ALA A 46 -2.95 8.38 5.34
N LEU A 47 -2.41 8.89 4.23
CA LEU A 47 -0.96 8.99 4.02
C LEU A 47 -0.31 9.97 5.00
N ARG A 48 -0.90 11.15 5.24
CA ARG A 48 -0.39 12.11 6.25
C ARG A 48 -0.29 11.49 7.64
N ARG A 49 -1.32 10.76 8.07
CA ARG A 49 -1.29 10.02 9.35
C ARG A 49 -0.19 8.97 9.43
N ILE A 50 0.17 8.35 8.30
CA ILE A 50 1.29 7.42 8.24
C ILE A 50 2.62 8.18 8.35
N GLU A 51 2.76 9.31 7.66
CA GLU A 51 3.95 10.17 7.73
C GLU A 51 4.18 10.69 9.15
N GLU A 52 3.13 11.14 9.84
CA GLU A 52 3.17 11.58 11.25
C GLU A 52 3.70 10.46 12.16
N ARG A 53 3.12 9.25 12.09
CA ARG A 53 3.60 8.10 12.88
C ARG A 53 5.03 7.70 12.55
N CYS A 54 5.44 7.81 11.28
CA CYS A 54 6.81 7.55 10.88
C CYS A 54 7.77 8.57 11.51
N ALA A 55 7.40 9.85 11.52
CA ALA A 55 8.16 10.90 12.17
C ALA A 55 8.29 10.67 13.69
N GLU A 56 7.19 10.32 14.37
CA GLU A 56 7.19 9.95 15.80
C GLU A 56 8.10 8.76 16.10
N ALA A 57 8.13 7.77 15.20
CA ALA A 57 8.99 6.59 15.33
C ALA A 57 10.44 6.83 14.88
N GLY A 58 10.81 8.04 14.44
CA GLY A 58 12.14 8.34 13.92
C GLY A 58 12.48 7.63 12.59
N VAL A 59 11.46 7.12 11.89
CA VAL A 59 11.61 6.39 10.62
C VAL A 59 11.31 7.34 9.47
N LYS A 60 12.20 7.43 8.48
CA LYS A 60 11.92 8.20 7.27
C LYS A 60 10.87 7.47 6.42
N PRO A 61 9.70 8.07 6.17
CA PRO A 61 8.71 7.45 5.30
C PRO A 61 9.26 7.31 3.88
N LEU A 62 8.96 6.19 3.23
CA LEU A 62 9.32 5.98 1.82
C LEU A 62 8.71 7.09 0.97
N LYS A 63 9.51 7.68 0.08
CA LYS A 63 9.09 8.77 -0.78
C LYS A 63 7.82 8.35 -1.53
N ALA A 64 6.70 8.96 -1.20
CA ALA A 64 5.49 8.79 -1.97
C ALA A 64 5.80 9.25 -3.41
N GLN A 65 5.53 8.41 -4.40
CA GLN A 65 5.47 8.89 -5.78
C GLN A 65 4.27 9.82 -5.86
N TYR A 66 4.54 11.12 -5.85
CA TYR A 66 3.59 12.21 -6.05
C TYR A 66 3.23 12.36 -7.51
#